data_AF-A0A558NLQ0-F1
#
_entry.id   AF-A0A558NLQ0-F1
#
_cell.length_a   1.000
_cell.length_b   1.000
_cell.length_c   1.000
_cell.angle_alpha   90.00
_cell.angle_beta   90.00
_cell.angle_gamma   90.00
#
_symmetry.space_group_name_H-M   'P 1'
#
loop_
_entity.id
_entity.type
_entity.pdbx_description
1 polymer ?
#
loop_
_entity_poly.entity_id
_entity_poly.type
_entity_poly.pdbx_seq_one_letter_code
_entity_poly.pdbx_strand_id
1 'polypeptide(L)'
;MNQPLIGLGDEHARIQVFIANRPPLAEYQQLQIMQPLQRGDIARIASETGNHWRKIFNVYAKLIFALQQAGINGDNNQDVSGYTRWQDLRDQQLLQAGSGQALLFSPPSLSPDSTKIRLLLAKGYAQTLGLSTELIWLDNDFALHKASGLVLCPYFDYRQLSDIKIQRLVEWLKQRAER
;
A
#
# COMPACT_ATOMS: atom_id res chain seq x y z
N MET A 1 18.29 -16.19 -0.15
CA MET A 1 18.22 -15.37 1.09
C MET A 1 17.05 -14.43 0.92
N ASN A 2 16.11 -14.38 1.87
CA ASN A 2 15.01 -13.41 1.81
C ASN A 2 15.61 -12.01 1.99
N GLN A 3 15.35 -11.09 1.06
CA GLN A 3 15.81 -9.70 1.22
C GLN A 3 15.09 -9.06 2.42
N PRO A 4 15.78 -8.24 3.23
CA PRO A 4 15.14 -7.53 4.34
C PRO A 4 14.07 -6.57 3.79
N LEU A 5 12.96 -6.46 4.52
CA LEU A 5 11.94 -5.46 4.23
C LEU A 5 12.44 -4.08 4.65
N ILE A 6 12.32 -3.12 3.72
CA ILE A 6 12.70 -1.73 3.94
C ILE A 6 11.49 -0.87 3.61
N GLY A 7 11.06 -0.02 4.53
CA GLY A 7 9.84 0.74 4.32
C GLY A 7 9.34 1.45 5.57
N LEU A 8 8.17 2.05 5.42
CA LEU A 8 7.43 2.69 6.51
C LEU A 8 6.29 1.78 6.94
N GLY A 9 5.94 1.79 8.21
CA GLY A 9 4.78 1.05 8.70
C GLY A 9 5.11 -0.13 9.59
N ASP A 10 4.10 -0.98 9.72
CA ASP A 10 4.12 -2.18 10.55
C ASP A 10 4.97 -3.26 9.88
N GLU A 11 5.96 -3.80 10.60
CA GLU A 11 6.80 -4.89 10.11
C GLU A 11 6.02 -6.19 9.86
N HIS A 12 4.87 -6.36 10.51
CA HIS A 12 3.97 -7.50 10.37
C HIS A 12 2.76 -7.18 9.49
N ALA A 13 2.84 -6.12 8.66
CA ALA A 13 1.75 -5.67 7.82
C ALA A 13 1.18 -6.78 6.92
N ARG A 14 -0.15 -6.90 6.97
CA ARG A 14 -0.95 -7.76 6.09
C ARG A 14 -1.30 -7.06 4.78
N ILE A 15 -1.35 -5.73 4.81
CA ILE A 15 -1.52 -4.89 3.63
C ILE A 15 -0.18 -4.25 3.31
N GLN A 16 0.48 -4.76 2.26
CA GLN A 16 1.79 -4.32 1.83
C GLN A 16 1.68 -3.58 0.49
N VAL A 17 2.17 -2.35 0.46
CA VAL A 17 2.20 -1.52 -0.76
C VAL A 17 3.64 -1.27 -1.16
N PHE A 18 4.03 -1.75 -2.33
CA PHE A 18 5.38 -1.63 -2.86
C PHE A 18 5.46 -0.43 -3.81
N ILE A 19 6.40 0.47 -3.55
CA ILE A 19 6.60 1.71 -4.29
C ILE A 19 8.08 1.91 -4.61
N ALA A 20 8.38 2.38 -5.83
CA ALA A 20 9.76 2.65 -6.24
C ALA A 20 10.36 3.88 -5.53
N ASN A 21 9.53 4.87 -5.21
CA ASN A 21 9.96 6.16 -4.67
C ASN A 21 10.04 6.13 -3.14
N ARG A 22 11.06 6.82 -2.61
CA ARG A 22 11.23 7.13 -1.18
C ARG A 22 11.01 8.62 -0.92
N PRO A 23 10.58 9.04 0.29
CA PRO A 23 10.53 10.46 0.65
C PRO A 23 11.90 11.09 0.44
N PRO A 24 12.02 12.25 -0.26
CA PRO A 24 13.30 12.89 -0.56
C PRO A 24 13.90 13.60 0.67
N LEU A 25 13.94 12.92 1.82
CA LEU A 25 14.58 13.34 3.06
C LEU A 25 15.65 12.32 3.43
N ALA A 26 16.78 12.78 3.96
CA ALA A 26 17.97 11.95 4.14
C ALA A 26 17.69 10.69 4.97
N GLU A 27 16.89 10.81 6.03
CA GLU A 27 16.53 9.70 6.92
C GLU A 27 15.77 8.57 6.21
N TYR A 28 14.97 8.91 5.19
CA TYR A 28 14.21 7.92 4.42
C TYR A 28 14.96 7.41 3.19
N GLN A 29 15.82 8.24 2.59
CA GLN A 29 16.69 7.81 1.49
C GLN A 29 17.67 6.73 1.95
N GLN A 30 18.23 6.87 3.15
CA GLN A 30 19.22 5.94 3.70
C GLN A 30 18.62 4.75 4.47
N LEU A 31 17.30 4.74 4.67
CA LEU A 31 16.60 3.71 5.44
C LEU A 31 16.92 2.29 4.94
N GLN A 32 17.31 1.39 5.85
CA GLN A 32 17.65 -0.02 5.56
C GLN A 32 16.76 -1.03 6.29
N ILE A 33 15.81 -0.55 7.10
CA ILE A 33 14.92 -1.37 7.93
C ILE A 33 13.48 -0.86 7.83
N MET A 34 12.53 -1.60 8.39
CA MET A 34 11.18 -1.10 8.62
C MET A 34 11.19 -0.01 9.70
N GLN A 35 10.56 1.12 9.40
CA GLN A 35 10.40 2.24 10.33
C GLN A 35 8.90 2.54 10.50
N PRO A 36 8.29 2.14 11.62
CA PRO A 36 6.96 2.60 11.96
C PRO A 36 6.97 4.13 12.11
N LEU A 37 5.99 4.79 11.50
CA LEU A 37 5.78 6.22 11.66
C LEU A 37 5.18 6.51 13.03
N GLN A 38 5.39 7.73 13.51
CA GLN A 38 4.74 8.30 14.67
C GLN A 38 3.62 9.26 14.24
N ARG A 39 2.71 9.56 15.18
CA ARG A 39 1.72 10.62 14.98
C ARG A 39 2.44 11.94 14.64
N GLY A 40 2.04 12.55 13.53
CA GLY A 40 2.64 13.78 13.01
C GLY A 40 3.69 13.57 11.92
N ASP A 41 4.28 12.38 11.78
CA ASP A 41 5.29 12.13 10.75
C ASP A 41 4.73 12.28 9.33
N ILE A 42 3.53 11.77 9.07
CA ILE A 42 2.88 11.93 7.76
C ILE A 42 2.71 13.43 7.42
N ALA A 43 2.29 14.25 8.38
CA ALA A 43 2.13 15.68 8.19
C ALA A 43 3.48 16.36 7.93
N ARG A 44 4.51 16.01 8.71
CA ARG A 44 5.88 16.49 8.56
C ARG A 44 6.47 16.14 7.19
N ILE A 45 6.42 14.87 6.79
CA ILE A 45 6.89 14.43 5.47
C ILE A 45 6.17 15.18 4.36
N ALA A 46 4.83 15.30 4.46
CA ALA A 46 4.03 16.01 3.47
C ALA A 46 4.40 17.51 3.37
N SER A 47 4.71 18.16 4.50
CA SER A 47 5.14 19.56 4.51
C SER A 47 6.55 19.75 3.94
N GLU A 48 7.48 18.85 4.24
CA GLU A 48 8.88 18.98 3.85
C GLU A 48 9.14 18.54 2.40
N THR A 49 8.33 17.62 1.87
CA THR A 49 8.53 17.04 0.53
C THR A 49 7.47 17.47 -0.49
N GLY A 50 6.50 18.26 -0.06
CA GLY A 50 5.51 18.93 -0.89
C GLY A 50 4.40 18.02 -1.42
N ASN A 51 3.82 18.45 -2.54
CA ASN A 51 2.55 17.93 -3.05
C ASN A 51 2.58 16.43 -3.39
N HIS A 52 3.75 15.87 -3.72
CA HIS A 52 3.85 14.48 -4.16
C HIS A 52 3.51 13.50 -3.03
N TRP A 53 4.23 13.53 -1.92
CA TRP A 53 4.01 12.59 -0.80
C TRP A 53 2.69 12.81 -0.08
N ARG A 54 2.22 14.07 -0.02
CA ARG A 54 0.87 14.38 0.47
C ARG A 54 -0.21 13.60 -0.29
N LYS A 55 -0.09 13.46 -1.62
CA LYS A 55 -1.03 12.66 -2.42
C LYS A 55 -0.92 11.17 -2.09
N ILE A 56 0.29 10.65 -1.98
CA ILE A 56 0.55 9.24 -1.66
C ILE A 56 -0.15 8.86 -0.36
N PHE A 57 0.09 9.62 0.72
CA PHE A 57 -0.53 9.34 2.01
C PHE A 57 -2.06 9.52 1.99
N ASN A 58 -2.58 10.52 1.29
CA ASN A 58 -4.03 10.72 1.19
C ASN A 58 -4.74 9.58 0.46
N VAL A 59 -4.20 9.18 -0.70
CA VAL A 59 -4.78 8.09 -1.49
C VAL A 59 -4.63 6.77 -0.74
N TYR A 60 -3.50 6.54 -0.07
CA TYR A 60 -3.32 5.35 0.76
C TYR A 60 -4.33 5.31 1.92
N ALA A 61 -4.50 6.42 2.65
CA ALA A 61 -5.49 6.49 3.72
C ALA A 61 -6.91 6.23 3.23
N LYS A 62 -7.29 6.78 2.07
CA LYS A 62 -8.59 6.50 1.44
C LYS A 62 -8.77 5.03 1.08
N LEU A 63 -7.73 4.39 0.55
CA LEU A 63 -7.77 2.96 0.24
C LEU A 63 -7.94 2.11 1.50
N ILE A 64 -7.14 2.36 2.54
CA ILE A 64 -7.25 1.63 3.81
C ILE A 64 -8.62 1.84 4.46
N PHE A 65 -9.10 3.08 4.45
CA PHE A 65 -10.43 3.40 4.96
C PHE A 65 -11.52 2.62 4.20
N ALA A 66 -11.47 2.60 2.86
CA ALA A 66 -12.44 1.86 2.05
C ALA A 66 -12.36 0.33 2.27
N LEU A 67 -11.16 -0.23 2.42
CA LEU A 67 -10.96 -1.64 2.75
C LEU A 67 -11.58 -2.00 4.11
N GLN A 68 -11.35 -1.17 5.12
CA GLN A 68 -11.91 -1.38 6.46
C GLN A 68 -13.45 -1.30 6.46
N GLN A 69 -14.04 -0.35 5.73
CA GLN A 69 -15.49 -0.26 5.56
C GLN A 69 -16.08 -1.48 4.84
N ALA A 70 -15.29 -2.15 3.99
CA ALA A 70 -15.66 -3.40 3.33
C ALA A 70 -15.38 -4.66 4.17
N GLY A 71 -14.84 -4.51 5.40
CA GLY A 71 -14.47 -5.62 6.28
C GLY A 71 -13.17 -6.34 5.88
N ILE A 72 -12.32 -5.72 5.05
CA ILE A 72 -11.11 -6.33 4.51
C ILE A 72 -9.88 -5.82 5.26
N ASN A 73 -9.40 -6.62 6.22
CA ASN A 73 -8.27 -6.26 7.08
C ASN A 73 -7.05 -7.21 6.96
N GLY A 74 -7.05 -8.12 5.98
CA GLY A 74 -5.91 -9.01 5.68
C GLY A 74 -5.74 -10.17 6.69
N ASP A 75 -6.82 -10.86 7.03
CA ASP A 75 -6.90 -12.04 7.92
C ASP A 75 -6.77 -11.82 9.42
N ASN A 76 -6.58 -10.59 9.88
CA ASN A 76 -6.70 -10.30 11.30
C ASN A 76 -8.12 -9.85 11.59
N ASN A 77 -8.72 -10.44 12.63
CA ASN A 77 -9.90 -9.98 13.35
C ASN A 77 -9.65 -8.60 14.02
N GLN A 78 -8.86 -7.74 13.38
CA GLN A 78 -8.70 -6.34 13.75
C GLN A 78 -10.04 -5.69 13.53
N ASP A 79 -10.57 -5.10 14.59
CA ASP A 79 -11.77 -4.30 14.53
C ASP A 79 -11.63 -3.27 13.41
N VAL A 80 -12.71 -3.11 12.64
CA VAL A 80 -12.85 -1.95 11.74
C VAL A 80 -12.47 -0.73 12.56
N SER A 81 -11.54 0.08 12.06
CA SER A 81 -11.10 1.24 12.82
C SER A 81 -12.32 2.09 13.18
N GLY A 82 -12.39 2.57 14.42
CA GLY A 82 -13.49 3.44 14.87
C GLY A 82 -13.51 4.82 14.20
N TYR A 83 -12.65 5.06 13.20
CA TYR A 83 -12.59 6.33 12.49
C TYR A 83 -13.75 6.45 11.51
N THR A 84 -14.37 7.62 11.49
CA THR A 84 -15.44 7.96 10.53
C THR A 84 -14.93 8.73 9.31
N ARG A 85 -13.65 9.13 9.33
CA ARG A 85 -13.00 9.92 8.28
C ARG A 85 -11.63 9.35 7.97
N TRP A 86 -11.31 9.21 6.69
CA TRP A 86 -9.99 8.75 6.24
C TRP A 86 -8.85 9.67 6.70
N GLN A 87 -9.12 10.96 6.91
CA GLN A 87 -8.13 11.92 7.43
C GLN A 87 -7.69 11.56 8.84
N ASP A 88 -8.62 11.17 9.71
CA ASP A 88 -8.32 10.78 11.09
C ASP A 88 -7.52 9.47 11.08
N LEU A 89 -7.91 8.50 10.24
CA LEU A 89 -7.13 7.28 10.03
C LEU A 89 -5.70 7.59 9.56
N ARG A 90 -5.54 8.49 8.59
CA ARG A 90 -4.24 8.92 8.08
C ARG A 90 -3.36 9.45 9.20
N ASP A 91 -3.90 10.36 10.01
CA ASP A 91 -3.10 11.11 10.98
C ASP A 91 -2.85 10.31 12.26
N GLN A 92 -3.72 9.35 12.58
CA GLN A 92 -3.71 8.65 13.87
C GLN A 92 -3.29 7.18 13.81
N GLN A 93 -3.32 6.52 12.64
CA GLN A 93 -3.00 5.08 12.56
C GLN A 93 -2.14 4.69 11.35
N LEU A 94 -2.35 5.29 10.17
CA LEU A 94 -1.72 4.83 8.93
C LEU A 94 -0.19 4.75 9.06
N LEU A 95 0.38 3.59 8.72
CA LEU A 95 1.83 3.32 8.74
C LEU A 95 2.48 3.50 10.13
N GLN A 96 1.71 3.41 11.21
CA GLN A 96 2.27 3.31 12.56
C GLN A 96 2.44 1.85 12.97
N ALA A 97 3.11 1.61 14.12
CA ALA A 97 3.28 0.27 14.66
C ALA A 97 1.92 -0.36 14.98
N GLY A 98 1.74 -1.65 14.65
CA GLY A 98 0.48 -2.37 14.84
C GLY A 98 -0.67 -1.91 13.92
N SER A 99 -0.40 -1.01 12.96
CA SER A 99 -1.43 -0.53 12.04
C SER A 99 -1.93 -1.62 11.10
N GLY A 100 -1.11 -2.64 10.80
CA GLY A 100 -1.39 -3.66 9.79
C GLY A 100 -1.04 -3.25 8.37
N GLN A 101 -0.46 -2.05 8.17
CA GLN A 101 -0.07 -1.51 6.87
C GLN A 101 1.43 -1.24 6.76
N ALA A 102 2.00 -1.49 5.58
CA ALA A 102 3.36 -1.12 5.24
C ALA A 102 3.48 -0.51 3.83
N LEU A 103 4.27 0.55 3.72
CA LEU A 103 4.73 1.14 2.47
C LEU A 103 6.20 0.75 2.25
N LEU A 104 6.44 -0.20 1.35
CA LEU A 104 7.71 -0.87 1.15
C LEU A 104 8.48 -0.27 -0.01
N PHE A 105 9.75 0.04 0.26
CA PHE A 105 10.76 0.53 -0.67
C PHE A 105 11.68 -0.58 -1.20
N SER A 106 11.72 -1.72 -0.52
CA SER A 106 12.32 -2.95 -1.04
C SER A 106 11.41 -3.58 -2.10
N PRO A 107 11.95 -4.34 -3.07
CA PRO A 107 11.11 -5.08 -4.01
C PRO A 107 10.29 -6.17 -3.28
N PRO A 108 9.13 -6.57 -3.83
CA PRO A 108 8.33 -7.66 -3.27
C PRO A 108 9.02 -9.01 -3.44
N SER A 109 8.83 -9.90 -2.47
CA SER A 109 9.03 -11.33 -2.71
C SER A 109 7.97 -11.84 -3.68
N LEU A 110 8.40 -12.64 -4.67
CA LEU A 110 7.52 -13.24 -5.66
C LEU A 110 6.93 -14.58 -5.21
N SER A 111 7.28 -15.06 -4.02
CA SER A 111 6.61 -16.19 -3.41
C SER A 111 5.13 -15.86 -3.17
N PRO A 112 4.20 -16.78 -3.49
CA PRO A 112 2.80 -16.59 -3.18
C PRO A 112 2.60 -16.57 -1.66
N ASP A 113 1.76 -15.65 -1.22
CA ASP A 113 1.32 -15.45 0.15
C ASP A 113 -0.13 -14.96 0.06
N SER A 114 -1.06 -15.87 0.32
CA SER A 114 -2.51 -15.61 0.30
C SER A 114 -2.99 -14.88 1.55
N THR A 115 -2.17 -14.83 2.61
CA THR A 115 -2.52 -14.19 3.88
C THR A 115 -2.27 -12.68 3.86
N LYS A 116 -1.84 -12.13 2.72
CA LYS A 116 -1.48 -10.72 2.56
C LYS A 116 -2.07 -10.14 1.29
N ILE A 117 -2.58 -8.92 1.42
CA ILE A 117 -2.88 -8.05 0.29
C ILE A 117 -1.60 -7.34 -0.09
N ARG A 118 -1.08 -7.61 -1.29
CA ARG A 118 0.17 -7.06 -1.77
C ARG A 118 -0.05 -6.27 -3.05
N LEU A 119 0.13 -4.96 -2.98
CA LEU A 119 -0.07 -4.04 -4.10
C LEU A 119 1.27 -3.53 -4.61
N LEU A 120 1.51 -3.58 -5.91
CA LEU A 120 2.68 -3.01 -6.57
C LEU A 120 2.26 -1.74 -7.32
N LEU A 121 2.83 -0.60 -6.96
CA LEU A 121 2.42 0.68 -7.55
C LEU A 121 3.12 0.96 -8.87
N ALA A 122 2.33 1.39 -9.85
CA ALA A 122 2.72 1.81 -11.20
C ALA A 122 3.28 0.70 -12.11
N LYS A 123 2.78 0.66 -13.35
CA LYS A 123 3.24 -0.23 -14.41
C LYS A 123 4.74 -0.12 -14.67
N GLY A 124 5.29 1.10 -14.61
CA GLY A 124 6.72 1.34 -14.77
C GLY A 124 7.56 0.60 -13.73
N TYR A 125 7.13 0.56 -12.46
CA TYR A 125 7.88 -0.17 -11.44
C TYR A 125 7.83 -1.69 -11.70
N ALA A 126 6.66 -2.22 -12.07
CA ALA A 126 6.53 -3.62 -12.47
C ALA A 126 7.44 -3.99 -13.66
N GLN A 127 7.61 -3.09 -14.63
CA GLN A 127 8.54 -3.28 -15.75
C GLN A 127 9.99 -3.35 -15.27
N THR A 128 10.42 -2.45 -14.38
CA THR A 128 11.80 -2.49 -13.83
C THR A 128 12.10 -3.78 -13.05
N LEU A 129 11.07 -4.43 -12.51
CA LEU A 129 11.18 -5.71 -11.78
C LEU A 129 11.03 -6.93 -12.71
N GLY A 130 10.83 -6.74 -14.01
CA GLY A 130 10.64 -7.83 -14.97
C GLY A 130 9.29 -8.55 -14.85
N LEU A 131 8.31 -7.98 -14.15
CA LEU A 131 7.01 -8.63 -13.86
C LEU A 131 5.97 -8.48 -14.97
N SER A 132 6.38 -8.03 -16.15
CA SER A 132 5.44 -7.70 -17.24
C SER A 132 4.86 -8.93 -17.94
N THR A 133 5.51 -10.08 -17.85
CA THR A 133 5.23 -11.27 -18.68
C THR A 133 4.19 -12.22 -18.11
N GLU A 134 3.58 -11.94 -16.96
CA GLU A 134 2.60 -12.83 -16.30
C GLU A 134 1.41 -12.06 -15.67
N LEU A 135 1.11 -10.89 -16.23
CA LEU A 135 0.02 -10.04 -15.79
C LEU A 135 -1.30 -10.45 -16.43
N ILE A 136 -2.27 -10.82 -15.60
CA ILE A 136 -3.67 -10.96 -15.97
C ILE A 136 -4.35 -9.62 -15.68
N TRP A 137 -4.71 -8.88 -16.73
CA TRP A 137 -5.43 -7.61 -16.58
C TRP A 137 -6.85 -7.87 -16.06
N LEU A 138 -7.19 -7.17 -14.99
CA LEU A 138 -8.51 -7.22 -14.35
C LEU A 138 -9.44 -6.19 -15.01
N ASP A 139 -8.87 -5.03 -15.32
CA ASP A 139 -9.46 -3.97 -16.12
C ASP A 139 -8.34 -3.13 -16.77
N ASN A 140 -8.63 -1.89 -17.18
CA ASN A 140 -7.64 -0.99 -17.78
C ASN A 140 -6.57 -0.46 -16.79
N ASP A 141 -6.81 -0.59 -15.48
CA ASP A 141 -6.02 0.05 -14.42
C ASP A 141 -5.27 -0.96 -13.55
N PHE A 142 -5.87 -2.13 -13.31
CA PHE A 142 -5.36 -3.16 -12.40
C PHE A 142 -5.00 -4.46 -13.13
N ALA A 143 -3.95 -5.12 -12.65
CA ALA A 143 -3.57 -6.44 -13.12
C ALA A 143 -3.12 -7.34 -11.96
N LEU A 144 -3.28 -8.65 -12.10
CA LEU A 144 -2.80 -9.65 -11.16
C LEU A 144 -1.56 -10.33 -11.75
N HIS A 145 -0.45 -10.31 -11.02
CA HIS A 145 0.69 -11.17 -11.33
C HIS A 145 0.41 -12.58 -10.81
N LYS A 146 0.12 -13.53 -11.73
CA LYS A 146 -0.48 -14.82 -11.38
C LYS A 146 0.37 -15.64 -10.41
N ALA A 147 1.67 -15.73 -10.63
CA ALA A 147 2.56 -16.59 -9.83
C ALA A 147 2.71 -16.12 -8.38
N SER A 148 2.79 -14.80 -8.17
CA SER A 148 2.99 -14.24 -6.82
C SER A 148 1.69 -13.81 -6.15
N GLY A 149 0.62 -13.55 -6.91
CA GLY A 149 -0.61 -12.98 -6.39
C GLY A 149 -0.57 -11.46 -6.12
N LEU A 150 0.52 -10.78 -6.52
CA LEU A 150 0.65 -9.32 -6.45
C LEU A 150 -0.37 -8.63 -7.35
N VAL A 151 -0.99 -7.56 -6.85
CA VAL A 151 -1.89 -6.72 -7.63
C VAL A 151 -1.13 -5.49 -8.10
N LEU A 152 -0.94 -5.35 -9.41
CA LEU A 152 -0.50 -4.11 -10.02
C LEU A 152 -1.61 -3.07 -9.88
N CYS A 153 -1.26 -1.92 -9.32
CA CYS A 153 -2.17 -0.85 -8.98
C CYS A 153 -1.66 0.47 -9.58
N PRO A 154 -2.54 1.38 -10.05
CA PRO A 154 -2.14 2.73 -10.40
C PRO A 154 -1.39 3.42 -9.26
N TYR A 155 -0.54 4.39 -9.60
CA TYR A 155 0.22 5.11 -8.59
C TYR A 155 -0.73 5.88 -7.65
N PHE A 156 -0.30 6.11 -6.41
CA PHE A 156 -1.08 6.86 -5.42
C PHE A 156 -1.05 8.37 -5.68
N ASP A 157 -1.63 8.78 -6.81
CA ASP A 157 -1.98 10.13 -7.21
C ASP A 157 -3.48 10.12 -7.59
N TYR A 158 -4.27 11.09 -7.14
CA TYR A 158 -5.73 11.12 -7.35
C TYR A 158 -6.13 11.15 -8.84
N ARG A 159 -5.23 11.53 -9.75
CA ARG A 159 -5.46 11.44 -11.20
C ARG A 159 -5.34 10.01 -11.72
N GLN A 160 -4.54 9.19 -11.05
CA GLN A 160 -4.29 7.79 -11.43
C GLN A 160 -5.21 6.83 -10.68
N LEU A 161 -5.36 7.01 -9.36
CA LEU A 161 -6.20 6.20 -8.48
C LEU A 161 -7.26 7.11 -7.82
N SER A 162 -8.37 7.32 -8.52
CA SER A 162 -9.52 8.08 -8.02
C SER A 162 -10.38 7.25 -7.06
N ASP A 163 -11.32 7.89 -6.37
CA ASP A 163 -12.20 7.22 -5.41
C ASP A 163 -13.01 6.08 -6.05
N ILE A 164 -13.47 6.25 -7.30
CA ILE A 164 -14.15 5.18 -8.07
C ILE A 164 -13.20 4.00 -8.31
N LYS A 165 -11.92 4.27 -8.61
CA LYS A 165 -10.94 3.20 -8.82
C LYS A 165 -10.59 2.47 -7.51
N ILE A 166 -10.54 3.19 -6.40
CA ILE A 166 -10.39 2.58 -5.06
C ILE A 166 -11.55 1.61 -4.81
N GLN A 167 -12.80 2.03 -5.04
CA GLN A 167 -13.96 1.15 -4.83
C GLN A 167 -13.90 -0.11 -5.70
N ARG A 168 -13.51 0.01 -6.98
CA ARG A 168 -13.33 -1.17 -7.84
C ARG A 168 -12.25 -2.13 -7.34
N LEU A 169 -11.13 -1.60 -6.85
CA LEU A 169 -10.07 -2.43 -6.25
C LEU A 169 -10.56 -3.16 -4.99
N VAL A 170 -11.27 -2.44 -4.11
CA VAL A 170 -11.84 -3.01 -2.88
C VAL A 170 -12.83 -4.13 -3.19
N GLU A 171 -13.74 -3.90 -4.13
CA GLU A 171 -14.72 -4.89 -4.58
C GLU A 171 -14.03 -6.15 -5.13
N TRP A 172 -13.01 -5.98 -5.96
CA TRP A 172 -12.25 -7.10 -6.49
C TRP A 172 -11.51 -7.89 -5.40
N LEU A 173 -10.88 -7.18 -4.44
CA LEU A 173 -10.20 -7.80 -3.30
C LEU A 173 -11.19 -8.58 -2.40
N LYS A 174 -12.41 -8.06 -2.24
CA LYS A 174 -13.48 -8.72 -1.48
C LYS A 174 -13.85 -10.06 -2.11
N GLN A 175 -14.19 -10.04 -3.40
CA GLN A 175 -14.56 -11.24 -4.15
C GLN A 175 -13.45 -12.29 -4.18
N ARG A 176 -12.19 -11.87 -4.08
CA ARG A 176 -11.05 -12.77 -3.99
C ARG A 176 -10.91 -13.40 -2.61
N ALA A 177 -11.23 -12.69 -1.53
CA ALA A 177 -11.17 -13.22 -0.16
C ALA A 177 -12.29 -14.23 0.14
N GLU A 178 -13.41 -14.15 -0.59
CA GLU A 178 -14.56 -15.05 -0.44
C GLU A 178 -14.41 -16.39 -1.20
N ARG A 179 -13.31 -16.60 -1.93
CA ARG A 179 -13.04 -17.80 -2.74
C ARG A 179 -11.98 -18.69 -2.11
#